data_AF-X1R8L8-F1
#
_entry.id   AF-X1R8L8-F1
#
_cell.length_a   1.000
_cell.length_b   1.000
_cell.length_c   1.000
_cell.angle_alpha   90.00
_cell.angle_beta   90.00
_cell.angle_gamma   90.00
#
_symmetry.space_group_name_H-M   'P 1'
#
loop_
_entity.id
_entity.type
_entity.pdbx_description
1 polymer ?
#
loop_
_entity_poly.entity_id
_entity_poly.type
_entity_poly.pdbx_seq_one_letter_code
_entity_poly.pdbx_strand_id
1 'polypeptide(L)' 'MRQHPLFIKYTRDWLHEVTGYSKGYLSRVATGKIPLSRSFIERVCFKLHKPEEELFLPDATEAQSTPAHTRNQQ' A
#
# COMPACT_ATOMS: atom_id res chain seq x y z
N MET A 1 -12.02 -0.40 -11.19
CA MET A 1 -11.18 -1.47 -10.61
C MET A 1 -10.81 -1.03 -9.20
N ARG A 2 -11.22 -1.77 -8.15
CA ARG A 2 -10.87 -1.41 -6.77
C ARG A 2 -9.42 -1.82 -6.53
N GLN A 3 -8.50 -0.85 -6.51
CA GLN A 3 -7.10 -1.08 -6.19
C GLN A 3 -6.97 -1.23 -4.67
N HIS A 4 -6.18 -2.20 -4.22
CA HIS A 4 -6.02 -2.48 -2.79
C HIS A 4 -5.31 -1.29 -2.08
N PRO A 5 -5.73 -0.88 -0.86
CA PRO A 5 -5.22 0.31 -0.15
C PRO A 5 -3.70 0.46 -0.13
N LEU A 6 -2.98 -0.64 0.10
CA LEU A 6 -1.51 -0.69 0.01
C LEU A 6 -0.96 -0.07 -1.29
N PHE A 7 -1.58 -0.35 -2.43
CA PHE A 7 -1.13 0.11 -3.75
C PHE A 7 -1.67 1.50 -4.13
N ILE A 8 -2.44 2.13 -3.26
CA ILE A 8 -2.77 3.55 -3.33
C ILE A 8 -1.65 4.36 -2.68
N LYS A 9 -1.14 3.87 -1.53
CA LYS A 9 -0.09 4.54 -0.74
C LYS A 9 1.33 4.27 -1.28
N TYR A 10 1.59 3.08 -1.83
CA TYR A 10 2.93 2.64 -2.25
C TYR A 10 2.95 2.14 -3.68
N THR A 11 4.01 2.50 -4.42
CA THR A 11 4.20 2.04 -5.80
C THR A 11 4.66 0.58 -5.83
N ARG A 12 4.37 -0.12 -6.94
CA ARG A 12 4.78 -1.52 -7.13
C ARG A 12 6.30 -1.67 -7.18
N ASP A 13 6.99 -0.70 -7.78
CA ASP A 13 8.45 -0.68 -7.85
C ASP A 13 9.07 -0.56 -6.46
N TRP A 14 8.57 0.36 -5.64
CA TRP A 14 9.06 0.53 -4.28
C TRP A 14 8.78 -0.69 -3.41
N LEU A 15 7.57 -1.27 -3.50
CA LEU A 15 7.24 -2.51 -2.80
C LEU A 15 8.12 -3.67 -3.26
N HIS A 16 8.48 -3.74 -4.55
CA HIS A 16 9.39 -4.75 -5.07
C HIS A 16 10.78 -4.65 -4.42
N GLU A 17 11.34 -3.44 -4.33
CA GLU A 17 12.65 -3.20 -3.71
C GLU A 17 12.64 -3.51 -2.21
N VAL A 18 11.59 -3.12 -1.50
CA VAL A 18 11.51 -3.26 -0.04
C VAL A 18 11.18 -4.69 0.41
N THR A 19 10.29 -5.37 -0.30
CA THR A 19 9.77 -6.69 0.10
C THR A 19 10.45 -7.86 -0.61
N GLY A 20 11.15 -7.59 -1.73
CA GLY A 20 11.75 -8.60 -2.60
C GLY A 20 10.73 -9.39 -3.45
N TYR A 21 9.44 -9.09 -3.38
CA TYR A 21 8.44 -9.74 -4.23
C TYR A 21 8.51 -9.22 -5.67
N SER A 22 8.29 -10.09 -6.66
CA SER A 22 8.32 -9.68 -8.06
C SER A 22 7.19 -8.71 -8.41
N LYS A 23 7.45 -7.76 -9.31
CA LYS A 23 6.44 -6.82 -9.82
C LYS A 23 5.21 -7.52 -10.39
N GLY A 24 5.39 -8.68 -11.01
CA GLY A 24 4.30 -9.51 -11.54
C GLY A 24 3.42 -10.12 -10.43
N TYR A 25 4.01 -10.53 -9.30
CA TYR A 25 3.24 -10.95 -8.13
C TYR A 25 2.44 -9.77 -7.56
N LEU A 26 3.13 -8.65 -7.30
CA LEU A 26 2.51 -7.42 -6.77
C LEU A 26 1.37 -6.90 -7.65
N SER A 27 1.51 -6.96 -8.99
CA SER A 27 0.45 -6.57 -9.92
C SER A 27 -0.76 -7.49 -9.84
N ARG A 28 -0.58 -8.81 -9.63
CA ARG A 28 -1.69 -9.75 -9.46
C ARG A 28 -2.43 -9.50 -8.14
N VAL A 29 -1.70 -9.23 -7.06
CA VAL A 29 -2.29 -8.85 -5.76
C VAL A 29 -3.08 -7.55 -5.91
N ALA A 30 -2.47 -6.50 -6.49
CA ALA A 30 -3.08 -5.18 -6.64
C ALA A 30 -4.38 -5.18 -7.46
N THR A 31 -4.50 -6.11 -8.41
CA THR A 31 -5.69 -6.26 -9.27
C THR A 31 -6.71 -7.25 -8.72
N GLY A 32 -6.45 -7.88 -7.57
CA GLY A 32 -7.31 -8.91 -7.00
C GLY A 32 -7.30 -10.24 -7.77
N LYS A 33 -6.36 -10.43 -8.73
CA LYS A 33 -6.20 -11.69 -9.45
C LYS A 33 -5.72 -12.83 -8.55
N ILE A 34 -5.03 -12.49 -7.47
CA ILE A 34 -4.66 -13.43 -6.41
C ILE A 34 -5.00 -12.81 -5.04
N PRO A 35 -5.43 -13.63 -4.07
CA PRO A 35 -5.67 -13.16 -2.71
C PRO A 35 -4.35 -12.78 -2.03
N LEU A 36 -4.44 -11.91 -1.02
CA LEU A 36 -3.33 -11.64 -0.10
C LEU A 36 -3.03 -12.91 0.71
N SER A 37 -1.77 -13.32 0.72
CA SER A 37 -1.33 -14.38 1.62
C SER A 37 -0.89 -13.79 2.96
N ARG A 38 -1.01 -14.58 4.03
CA ARG A 38 -0.55 -14.16 5.36
C ARG A 38 0.94 -13.80 5.36
N SER A 39 1.76 -14.60 4.67
CA SER A 39 3.20 -14.34 4.54
C SER A 39 3.52 -13.03 3.82
N PHE A 40 2.70 -12.64 2.84
CA PHE A 40 2.85 -11.34 2.17
C PHE A 40 2.57 -10.20 3.15
N ILE A 41 1.45 -10.28 3.87
CA ILE A 41 1.05 -9.29 4.88
C ILE A 41 2.14 -9.13 5.94
N GLU A 42 2.57 -10.23 6.55
CA GLU A 42 3.59 -10.22 7.61
C GLU A 42 4.91 -9.62 7.13
N ARG A 43 5.35 -9.97 5.91
CA ARG A 43 6.58 -9.40 5.34
C ARG A 43 6.46 -7.90 5.11
N VAL A 44 5.34 -7.43 4.57
CA VAL A 44 5.12 -6.00 4.33
C VAL A 44 5.07 -5.26 5.66
N CYS A 45 4.29 -5.74 6.65
CA CYS A 45 4.22 -5.14 7.98
C CYS A 45 5.60 -5.07 8.64
N PHE A 46 6.38 -6.16 8.57
CA PHE A 46 7.73 -6.22 9.10
C PHE A 46 8.67 -5.22 8.42
N LYS A 47 8.65 -5.13 7.09
CA LYS A 47 9.54 -4.24 6.33
C LYS A 47 9.18 -2.77 6.47
N LEU A 48 7.88 -2.45 6.58
CA LEU A 48 7.39 -1.08 6.68
C LEU A 48 7.30 -0.60 8.14
N HIS A 49 7.52 -1.49 9.12
CA HIS A 49 7.34 -1.21 10.54
C HIS A 49 5.94 -0.63 10.86
N LYS A 50 4.91 -1.13 10.18
CA LYS A 50 3.52 -0.66 10.30
C LYS A 50 2.57 -1.83 10.53
N PRO A 51 1.48 -1.63 11.29
CA PRO A 51 0.49 -2.66 11.52
C PRO A 51 -0.33 -2.96 10.27
N GLU A 52 -0.93 -4.15 10.23
CA GLU A 52 -1.77 -4.62 9.11
C GLU A 52 -2.95 -3.67 8.87
N GLU A 53 -3.52 -3.13 9.93
CA GLU A 53 -4.68 -2.22 9.90
C GLU A 53 -4.38 -0.94 9.12
N GLU A 54 -3.17 -0.39 9.22
CA GLU A 54 -2.79 0.84 8.53
C GLU A 54 -2.49 0.63 7.02
N LEU A 55 -2.03 -0.58 6.69
CA LEU A 55 -1.51 -0.92 5.36
C LEU A 55 -2.57 -1.58 4.47
N PHE A 56 -3.45 -2.39 5.06
CA PHE A 56 -4.34 -3.28 4.34
C PHE A 56 -5.82 -2.98 4.57
N LEU A 57 -6.21 -2.40 5.71
CA LEU A 57 -7.59 -1.96 5.87
C LEU A 57 -7.79 -0.64 5.09
N PRO A 58 -8.93 -0.48 4.41
CA PRO A 58 -9.32 0.83 3.93
C PRO A 58 -9.44 1.72 5.15
N ASP A 59 -8.65 2.78 5.21
CA ASP A 59 -8.86 3.89 6.15
C ASP A 59 -10.37 4.19 6.15
N ALA A 60 -11.04 3.95 7.27
CA ALA A 60 -12.41 4.40 7.50
C ALA A 60 -12.42 5.92 7.71
N THR A 61 -11.64 6.64 6.92
CA THR A 61 -11.26 8.03 7.10
C THR A 61 -11.76 8.84 5.92
N GLU A 62 -13.08 8.84 5.74
CA GLU A 62 -13.82 10.04 5.33
C GLU A 62 -14.05 11.02 6.49
N ALA A 63 -13.39 10.86 7.65
CA ALA A 63 -13.53 11.78 8.78
C ALA A 63 -12.19 12.44 9.17
N GLN A 64 -11.89 13.56 8.49
CA GLN A 64 -11.20 14.76 9.01
C GLN A 64 -9.71 14.59 9.43
N SER A 65 -8.71 15.21 8.80
CA SER A 65 -8.48 16.66 8.90
C SER A 65 -7.48 17.21 7.87
N THR A 66 -7.99 18.10 7.01
CA THR A 66 -7.41 19.32 6.39
C THR A 66 -6.25 19.30 5.36
N PRO A 67 -6.32 20.20 4.35
CA PRO A 67 -5.35 20.36 3.27
C PRO A 67 -4.27 21.40 3.60
N ALA A 68 -3.00 21.15 3.27
CA ALA A 68 -1.99 22.19 3.10
C ALA A 68 -0.67 21.63 2.54
N HIS A 69 -0.48 21.72 1.22
CA HIS A 69 0.85 22.04 0.70
C HIS A 69 0.73 23.00 -0.48
N THR A 70 0.34 24.25 -0.16
CA THR A 70 0.74 25.39 -0.98
C THR A 70 2.24 25.51 -0.84
N ARG A 71 3.00 25.17 -1.89
CA ARG A 71 4.38 25.63 -2.03
C ARG A 71 4.44 26.58 -3.23
N ASN A 72 4.63 27.84 -2.87
CA ASN A 72 4.68 29.02 -3.72
C ASN A 72 5.74 28.88 -4.82
N GLN A 73 5.37 29.38 -6.01
CA GLN A 73 6.32 29.85 -7.01
C GLN A 73 6.93 31.17 -6.53
N GLN A 74 8.26 31.27 -6.63
CA GLN A 74 8.98 32.52 -6.84
C GLN A 74 9.94 32.30 -8.00
#